data_AF-A0A960SQV6-F1
#
_entry.id   AF-A0A960SQV6-F1
#
_cell.length_a   1.000
_cell.length_b   1.000
_cell.length_c   1.000
_cell.angle_alpha   90.00
_cell.angle_beta   90.00
_cell.angle_gamma   90.00
#
_symmetry.space_group_name_H-M   'P 1'
#
loop_
_entity.id
_entity.type
_entity.pdbx_description
1 polymer ?
#
loop_
_entity_poly.entity_id
_entity_poly.type
_entity_poly.pdbx_seq_one_letter_code
_entity_poly.pdbx_strand_id
1 'polypeptide(L)'
;MEGISLRPALTGDSLQRPTPIFWEHEGNRAVREGKWKLVAKHNQPWELYDIETDRTELHNVAADYPEKLTELLGKYEAYAARTGVQPWPLKAQQPKKAAGKRPNILLAIADDWGWPHAGAYGDSVVRTPTFDRLAQNGVLFENGFVTSPSCTPSRGSILTGQWHWRLEENANLWSTLQAKFPTYPELLRDSGYVIGHTRKAWGPGQLKPGGRTVDPSGPAFRNFGEFLKQRPADQPFCYWFGSNDPHRPYEWRSGVESGLDPSRIQVPGFLPDSETIRVDIADYYFEVERFDREFGEALALLEQTGELDNTIVVMTGDNGMPFPRAKSNLYDAGTRVPLVVSWPSAVRGGRSATDFVSLSDFAPTFLEAAGVPVPEAMTGRSLLGILRKNGNGRLDPTRDHVLTGKERHVPAQEKGAMGGYPCRAIRTDDFLYIRNFKPDRWPAGVRENSERGPGFADCDGSPSKTFLLENETNPAVKRYFDLAFARRPAEELFDLRQDPDQLVNVAGQPAYAAIKEELADRLMQELQATGDPRAFGKGDKFETYPYYGSATGGR
;
A
#
# COMPACT_ATOMS: atom_id res chain seq x y z
N MET A 1 29.04 -25.50 13.52
CA MET A 1 29.55 -24.66 12.41
C MET A 1 29.95 -25.59 11.27
N GLU A 2 29.51 -25.33 10.04
CA GLU A 2 29.72 -26.21 8.86
C GLU A 2 31.03 -25.94 8.10
N GLY A 3 31.72 -24.84 8.41
CA GLY A 3 32.98 -24.45 7.77
C GLY A 3 34.17 -25.27 8.27
N ILE A 4 35.17 -25.44 7.41
CA ILE A 4 36.50 -25.95 7.78
C ILE A 4 37.56 -24.87 7.57
N SER A 5 38.64 -24.93 8.34
CA SER A 5 39.75 -23.97 8.20
C SER A 5 40.45 -24.13 6.86
N LEU A 6 40.68 -23.01 6.17
CA LEU A 6 41.46 -22.97 4.92
C LEU A 6 42.98 -22.93 5.15
N ARG A 7 43.43 -22.84 6.41
CA ARG A 7 44.85 -22.72 6.76
C ARG A 7 45.76 -23.75 6.07
N PRO A 8 45.41 -25.06 5.98
CA PRO A 8 46.26 -26.03 5.30
C PRO A 8 46.52 -25.69 3.83
N ALA A 9 45.49 -25.22 3.10
CA ALA A 9 45.64 -24.82 1.69
C ALA A 9 46.57 -23.61 1.54
N LEU A 10 46.58 -22.71 2.53
CA LEU A 10 47.45 -21.53 2.54
C LEU A 10 48.91 -21.85 2.88
N THR A 11 49.18 -23.03 3.46
CA THR A 11 50.53 -23.51 3.80
C THR A 11 51.08 -24.54 2.82
N GLY A 12 50.36 -24.81 1.73
CA GLY A 12 50.76 -25.80 0.71
C GLY A 12 50.34 -27.24 1.02
N ASP A 13 49.61 -27.46 2.11
CA ASP A 13 49.08 -28.77 2.48
C ASP A 13 47.74 -29.04 1.78
N SER A 14 47.41 -30.32 1.56
CA SER A 14 46.12 -30.70 0.97
C SER A 14 44.98 -30.36 1.95
N LEU A 15 43.96 -29.63 1.47
CA LEU A 15 42.75 -29.38 2.25
C LEU A 15 41.87 -30.63 2.28
N GLN A 16 41.89 -31.35 3.39
CA GLN A 16 41.01 -32.50 3.62
C GLN A 16 39.67 -32.03 4.19
N ARG A 17 38.58 -32.27 3.47
CA ARG A 17 37.23 -31.96 3.94
C ARG A 17 36.52 -33.25 4.39
N PRO A 18 36.31 -33.45 5.71
CA PRO A 18 35.72 -34.68 6.23
C PRO A 18 34.20 -34.75 6.00
N THR A 19 33.55 -33.63 5.68
CA THR A 19 32.10 -33.53 5.46
C THR A 19 31.79 -32.95 4.08
N PRO A 20 30.76 -33.44 3.38
CA PRO A 20 30.32 -32.85 2.12
C PRO A 20 29.92 -31.38 2.26
N ILE A 21 29.86 -30.67 1.14
CA ILE A 21 29.21 -29.37 1.05
C ILE A 21 27.77 -29.59 0.60
N PHE A 22 26.83 -28.91 1.25
CA PHE A 22 25.41 -28.97 0.95
C PHE A 22 24.91 -27.58 0.55
N TRP A 23 23.94 -27.54 -0.36
CA TRP A 23 23.25 -26.31 -0.75
C TRP A 23 21.74 -26.53 -0.77
N GLU A 24 21.01 -25.52 -0.33
CA GLU A 24 19.59 -25.35 -0.59
C GLU A 24 19.34 -23.88 -0.93
N HIS A 25 18.57 -23.64 -1.99
CA HIS A 25 18.14 -22.31 -2.40
C HIS A 25 16.81 -22.40 -3.15
N GLU A 26 15.73 -21.99 -2.49
CA GLU A 26 14.38 -21.91 -3.07
C GLU A 26 13.92 -23.24 -3.72
N GLY A 27 14.20 -24.36 -3.02
CA GLY A 27 13.85 -25.70 -3.47
C GLY A 27 14.86 -26.36 -4.43
N ASN A 28 15.88 -25.62 -4.91
CA ASN A 28 17.03 -26.20 -5.58
C ASN A 28 18.01 -26.76 -4.55
N ARG A 29 18.63 -27.91 -4.84
CA ARG A 29 19.39 -28.67 -3.84
C ARG A 29 20.62 -29.33 -4.44
N ALA A 30 21.71 -29.39 -3.66
CA ALA A 30 22.94 -30.04 -4.11
C ALA A 30 23.81 -30.60 -2.96
N VAL A 31 24.66 -31.57 -3.30
CA VAL A 31 25.72 -32.16 -2.47
C VAL A 31 27.01 -32.23 -3.26
N ARG A 32 28.15 -31.89 -2.64
CA ARG A 32 29.49 -32.04 -3.22
C ARG A 32 30.39 -32.84 -2.28
N GLU A 33 30.88 -33.97 -2.78
CA GLU A 33 31.79 -34.87 -2.06
C GLU A 33 32.84 -35.46 -3.00
N GLY A 34 34.13 -35.20 -2.75
CA GLY A 34 35.22 -35.76 -3.55
C GLY A 34 35.17 -35.35 -5.01
N LYS A 35 34.90 -36.29 -5.93
CA LYS A 35 34.66 -36.02 -7.36
C LYS A 35 33.17 -35.90 -7.72
N TRP A 36 32.27 -36.28 -6.82
CA TRP A 36 30.85 -36.37 -7.09
C TRP A 36 30.12 -35.05 -6.77
N LYS A 37 29.18 -34.69 -7.64
CA LYS A 37 28.17 -33.67 -7.36
C LYS A 37 26.79 -34.27 -7.61
N LEU A 38 25.94 -34.19 -6.59
CA LEU A 38 24.53 -34.49 -6.71
C LEU A 38 23.77 -33.17 -6.76
N VAL A 39 22.85 -32.98 -7.70
CA VAL A 39 22.08 -31.74 -7.84
C VAL A 39 20.66 -32.03 -8.32
N ALA A 40 19.70 -31.23 -7.89
CA ALA A 40 18.37 -31.20 -8.46
C ALA A 40 17.84 -29.77 -8.45
N LYS A 41 17.27 -29.35 -9.59
CA LYS A 41 16.41 -28.17 -9.61
C LYS A 41 15.10 -28.46 -8.88
N HIS A 42 14.42 -27.42 -8.43
CA HIS A 42 13.12 -27.56 -7.80
C HIS A 42 12.16 -28.37 -8.69
N ASN A 43 11.49 -29.37 -8.12
CA ASN A 43 10.60 -30.34 -8.79
C ASN A 43 11.22 -31.16 -9.95
N GLN A 44 12.54 -31.21 -10.06
CA GLN A 44 13.23 -32.08 -11.02
C GLN A 44 13.84 -33.30 -10.31
N PRO A 45 14.06 -34.42 -11.03
CA PRO A 45 14.79 -35.57 -10.49
C PRO A 45 16.22 -35.17 -10.12
N TRP A 46 16.84 -36.00 -9.28
CA TRP A 46 18.25 -35.85 -8.95
C TRP A 46 19.13 -36.28 -10.11
N GLU A 47 20.18 -35.49 -10.34
CA GLU A 47 21.22 -35.72 -11.33
C GLU A 47 22.55 -35.88 -10.60
N LEU A 48 23.35 -36.86 -11.03
CA LEU A 48 24.65 -37.16 -10.46
C LEU A 48 25.73 -36.95 -11.52
N TYR A 49 26.80 -36.24 -11.14
CA TYR A 49 27.91 -35.92 -12.03
C TYR A 49 29.25 -36.31 -11.41
N ASP A 50 30.14 -36.87 -12.23
CA ASP A 50 31.57 -37.00 -11.92
C ASP A 50 32.30 -35.76 -12.44
N ILE A 51 32.62 -34.85 -11.54
CA ILE A 51 33.17 -33.52 -11.85
C ILE A 51 34.65 -33.60 -12.26
N GLU A 52 35.34 -34.72 -12.01
CA GLU A 52 36.72 -34.89 -12.49
C GLU A 52 36.74 -35.14 -14.00
N THR A 53 35.80 -35.94 -14.51
CA THR A 53 35.70 -36.27 -15.93
C THR A 53 34.76 -35.34 -16.70
N ASP A 54 33.78 -34.73 -16.02
CA ASP A 54 32.82 -33.80 -16.60
C ASP A 54 32.63 -32.56 -15.71
N ARG A 55 33.59 -31.63 -15.83
CA ARG A 55 33.55 -30.35 -15.11
C ARG A 55 32.39 -29.44 -15.50
N THR A 56 31.73 -29.72 -16.63
CA THR A 56 30.63 -28.93 -17.19
C THR A 56 29.25 -29.46 -16.83
N GLU A 57 29.17 -30.61 -16.14
CA GLU A 57 27.91 -31.21 -15.69
C GLU A 57 26.93 -31.50 -16.85
N LEU A 58 27.45 -31.99 -17.97
CA LEU A 58 26.66 -32.27 -19.18
C LEU A 58 26.14 -33.72 -19.23
N HIS A 59 26.76 -34.64 -18.51
CA HIS A 59 26.47 -36.07 -18.55
C HIS A 59 26.00 -36.56 -17.17
N ASN A 60 24.69 -36.71 -17.03
CA ASN A 60 24.10 -37.28 -15.82
C ASN A 60 24.37 -38.79 -15.75
N VAL A 61 25.19 -39.22 -14.80
CA VAL A 61 25.61 -40.61 -14.58
C VAL A 61 24.83 -41.31 -13.45
N ALA A 62 23.70 -40.75 -13.02
CA ALA A 62 22.88 -41.30 -11.93
C ALA A 62 22.44 -42.76 -12.17
N ALA A 63 22.15 -43.12 -13.43
CA ALA A 63 21.74 -44.48 -13.79
C ALA A 63 22.88 -45.49 -13.71
N ASP A 64 24.12 -45.03 -13.96
CA ASP A 64 25.31 -45.88 -13.96
C ASP A 64 25.86 -46.12 -12.53
N TYR A 65 25.56 -45.20 -11.60
CA TYR A 65 26.03 -45.23 -10.21
C TYR A 65 24.88 -45.12 -9.18
N PRO A 66 23.91 -46.06 -9.16
CA PRO A 66 22.72 -45.97 -8.31
C PRO A 66 23.05 -46.05 -6.80
N GLU A 67 24.09 -46.78 -6.42
CA GLU A 67 24.54 -46.86 -5.03
C GLU A 67 25.09 -45.51 -4.54
N LYS A 68 25.87 -44.81 -5.38
CA LYS A 68 26.43 -43.49 -5.03
C LYS A 68 25.37 -42.41 -4.99
N LEU A 69 24.40 -42.46 -5.91
CA LEU A 69 23.21 -41.61 -5.88
C LEU A 69 22.48 -41.75 -4.53
N THR A 70 22.22 -42.99 -4.11
CA THR A 70 21.50 -43.29 -2.86
C THR A 70 22.28 -42.80 -1.63
N GLU A 71 23.60 -43.01 -1.60
CA GLU A 71 24.47 -42.54 -0.52
C GLU A 71 24.43 -41.01 -0.35
N LEU A 72 24.60 -40.26 -1.45
CA LEU A 72 24.62 -38.79 -1.41
C LEU A 72 23.24 -38.22 -1.10
N LEU A 73 22.17 -38.86 -1.59
CA LEU A 73 20.80 -38.49 -1.26
C LEU A 73 20.54 -38.64 0.24
N GLY A 74 20.94 -39.77 0.84
CA GLY A 74 20.81 -39.97 2.29
C GLY A 74 21.60 -38.93 3.11
N LYS A 75 22.79 -38.53 2.64
CA LYS A 75 23.56 -37.45 3.27
C LYS A 75 22.86 -36.08 3.17
N TYR A 76 22.23 -35.78 2.02
CA TYR A 76 21.44 -34.56 1.86
C TYR A 76 20.23 -34.55 2.80
N GLU A 77 19.49 -35.65 2.88
CA GLU A 77 18.31 -35.75 3.74
C GLU A 77 18.68 -35.59 5.22
N ALA A 78 19.78 -36.20 5.66
CA ALA A 78 20.31 -36.02 7.01
C ALA A 78 20.73 -34.56 7.29
N TYR A 79 21.38 -33.90 6.31
CA TYR A 79 21.69 -32.47 6.39
C TYR A 79 20.42 -31.64 6.52
N ALA A 80 19.45 -31.82 5.61
CA ALA A 80 18.21 -31.06 5.55
C ALA A 80 17.40 -31.17 6.85
N ALA A 81 17.29 -32.38 7.40
CA ALA A 81 16.63 -32.63 8.68
C ALA A 81 17.33 -31.92 9.84
N ARG A 82 18.67 -31.95 9.87
CA ARG A 82 19.48 -31.36 10.95
C ARG A 82 19.47 -29.82 10.93
N THR A 83 19.42 -29.20 9.75
CA THR A 83 19.49 -27.74 9.58
C THR A 83 18.12 -27.08 9.45
N GLY A 84 17.03 -27.86 9.44
CA GLY A 84 15.67 -27.34 9.37
C GLY A 84 15.28 -26.83 7.98
N VAL A 85 15.91 -27.36 6.92
CA VAL A 85 15.51 -27.10 5.53
C VAL A 85 14.05 -27.46 5.36
N GLN A 86 13.24 -26.49 4.93
CA GLN A 86 11.81 -26.67 4.74
C GLN A 86 11.51 -27.15 3.31
N PRO A 87 10.57 -28.09 3.11
CA PRO A 87 10.19 -28.52 1.78
C PRO A 87 9.51 -27.39 1.00
N TRP A 88 9.97 -27.14 -0.22
CA TRP A 88 9.40 -26.15 -1.13
C TRP A 88 8.25 -26.75 -1.98
N PRO A 89 7.19 -25.99 -2.33
CA PRO A 89 6.88 -24.66 -1.78
C PRO A 89 6.68 -24.74 -0.27
N LEU A 90 7.20 -23.74 0.45
CA LEU A 90 6.94 -23.61 1.89
C LEU A 90 5.45 -23.79 2.09
N LYS A 91 5.05 -24.84 2.82
CA LYS A 91 3.63 -25.03 3.13
C LYS A 91 3.18 -23.76 3.83
N ALA A 92 2.18 -23.07 3.25
CA ALA A 92 1.50 -21.96 3.89
C ALA A 92 1.21 -22.36 5.33
N GLN A 93 1.82 -21.66 6.29
CA GLN A 93 1.73 -22.06 7.69
C GLN A 93 0.24 -22.08 8.07
N GLN A 94 -0.22 -23.24 8.55
CA GLN A 94 -1.52 -23.27 9.21
C GLN A 94 -1.43 -22.35 10.43
N PRO A 95 -2.48 -21.53 10.69
CA PRO A 95 -2.45 -20.62 11.81
C PRO A 95 -2.14 -21.38 13.10
N LYS A 96 -1.03 -21.05 13.75
CA LYS A 96 -0.78 -21.47 15.13
C LYS A 96 -1.84 -20.78 15.98
N LYS A 97 -2.88 -21.53 16.36
CA LYS A 97 -4.00 -21.03 17.16
C LYS A 97 -3.45 -20.41 18.45
N ALA A 98 -3.32 -19.09 18.50
CA ALA A 98 -3.01 -18.38 19.72
C ALA A 98 -4.21 -18.53 20.66
N ALA A 99 -4.01 -19.22 21.78
CA ALA A 99 -5.05 -19.41 22.78
C ALA A 99 -5.36 -18.08 23.47
N GLY A 100 -6.49 -17.45 23.17
CA GLY A 100 -7.16 -16.44 24.02
C GLY A 100 -6.47 -15.09 24.25
N LYS A 101 -5.28 -14.81 23.68
CA LYS A 101 -4.61 -13.50 23.79
C LYS A 101 -5.20 -12.54 22.76
N ARG A 102 -5.49 -11.30 23.17
CA ARG A 102 -5.89 -10.23 22.25
C ARG A 102 -4.72 -9.93 21.28
N PRO A 103 -4.98 -9.67 19.98
CA PRO A 103 -3.91 -9.41 19.02
C PRO A 103 -3.29 -8.04 19.25
N ASN A 104 -1.99 -7.93 18.96
CA ASN A 104 -1.36 -6.64 18.73
C ASN A 104 -1.75 -6.11 17.35
N ILE A 105 -1.61 -4.80 17.13
CA ILE A 105 -1.88 -4.14 15.85
C ILE A 105 -0.67 -3.29 15.47
N LEU A 106 -0.13 -3.49 14.27
CA LEU A 106 0.90 -2.66 13.67
C LEU A 106 0.38 -2.19 12.29
N LEU A 107 0.02 -0.91 12.21
CA LEU A 107 -0.41 -0.26 10.97
C LEU A 107 0.74 0.55 10.40
N ALA A 108 1.27 0.15 9.27
CA ALA A 108 2.23 0.91 8.48
C ALA A 108 1.55 1.62 7.32
N ILE A 109 1.74 2.93 7.26
CA ILE A 109 1.11 3.78 6.26
C ILE A 109 2.12 4.74 5.66
N ALA A 110 2.29 4.65 4.35
CA ALA A 110 3.03 5.59 3.55
C ALA A 110 2.20 6.83 3.23
N ASP A 111 2.88 7.94 2.94
CA ASP A 111 2.30 9.21 2.51
C ASP A 111 2.41 9.33 0.99
N ASP A 112 1.29 9.25 0.26
CA ASP A 112 1.22 9.25 -1.20
C ASP A 112 1.74 7.97 -1.92
N TRP A 113 1.66 6.80 -1.27
CA TRP A 113 1.94 5.53 -1.96
C TRP A 113 0.68 4.98 -2.67
N GLY A 114 0.66 5.06 -4.00
CA GLY A 114 -0.43 4.62 -4.86
C GLY A 114 -0.24 3.21 -5.42
N TRP A 115 -1.35 2.52 -5.65
CA TRP A 115 -1.36 1.28 -6.43
C TRP A 115 -1.08 1.62 -7.90
N PRO A 116 -0.35 0.79 -8.67
CA PRO A 116 0.10 -0.58 -8.39
C PRO A 116 1.56 -0.73 -7.95
N HIS A 117 2.22 0.32 -7.48
CA HIS A 117 3.69 0.39 -7.39
C HIS A 117 4.30 -0.48 -6.27
N ALA A 118 4.28 -1.81 -6.44
CA ALA A 118 4.92 -2.82 -5.61
C ALA A 118 5.18 -4.12 -6.43
N GLY A 119 6.21 -4.88 -6.05
CA GLY A 119 6.54 -6.16 -6.70
C GLY A 119 5.40 -7.18 -6.67
N ALA A 120 4.68 -7.27 -5.56
CA ALA A 120 3.51 -8.14 -5.40
C ALA A 120 2.34 -7.85 -6.35
N TYR A 121 2.28 -6.64 -6.93
CA TYR A 121 1.31 -6.28 -7.97
C TYR A 121 1.88 -6.37 -9.39
N GLY A 122 3.13 -6.83 -9.55
CA GLY A 122 3.76 -7.06 -10.84
C GLY A 122 4.63 -5.91 -11.34
N ASP A 123 4.87 -4.86 -10.54
CA ASP A 123 5.85 -3.84 -10.92
C ASP A 123 7.26 -4.44 -10.92
N SER A 124 7.95 -4.35 -12.06
CA SER A 124 9.25 -5.01 -12.26
C SER A 124 10.46 -4.14 -11.93
N VAL A 125 10.24 -2.89 -11.52
CA VAL A 125 11.30 -1.89 -11.29
C VAL A 125 11.40 -1.53 -9.81
N VAL A 126 10.28 -1.19 -9.15
CA VAL A 126 10.30 -0.90 -7.71
C VAL A 126 10.56 -2.18 -6.91
N ARG A 127 11.44 -2.11 -5.90
CA ARG A 127 11.81 -3.25 -5.06
C ARG A 127 11.18 -3.13 -3.68
N THR A 128 10.11 -3.89 -3.44
CA THR A 128 9.36 -3.87 -2.17
C THR A 128 9.39 -5.23 -1.44
N PRO A 129 10.57 -5.77 -1.09
CA PRO A 129 10.69 -7.11 -0.54
C PRO A 129 9.93 -7.31 0.78
N THR A 130 9.75 -6.26 1.59
CA THR A 130 8.98 -6.34 2.84
C THR A 130 7.49 -6.50 2.53
N PHE A 131 6.94 -5.65 1.66
CA PHE A 131 5.56 -5.75 1.21
C PHE A 131 5.28 -7.09 0.51
N ASP A 132 6.19 -7.53 -0.37
CA ASP A 132 6.07 -8.78 -1.10
C ASP A 132 6.08 -9.99 -0.17
N ARG A 133 6.95 -9.98 0.85
CA ARG A 133 6.98 -11.00 1.90
C ARG A 133 5.69 -11.02 2.71
N LEU A 134 5.13 -9.85 3.04
CA LEU A 134 3.83 -9.78 3.72
C LEU A 134 2.72 -10.31 2.82
N ALA A 135 2.74 -10.06 1.51
CA ALA A 135 1.73 -10.55 0.57
C ALA A 135 1.77 -12.08 0.48
N GLN A 136 2.97 -12.67 0.43
CA GLN A 136 3.17 -14.12 0.44
C GLN A 136 2.72 -14.79 1.75
N ASN A 137 2.76 -14.08 2.87
CA ASN A 137 2.41 -14.61 4.20
C ASN A 137 1.07 -14.08 4.75
N GLY A 138 0.36 -13.27 3.97
CA GLY A 138 -0.88 -12.61 4.37
C GLY A 138 -1.92 -12.66 3.26
N VAL A 139 -2.79 -11.66 3.25
CA VAL A 139 -3.81 -11.44 2.23
C VAL A 139 -3.44 -10.16 1.46
N LEU A 140 -3.11 -10.31 0.18
CA LEU A 140 -2.95 -9.21 -0.75
C LEU A 140 -4.33 -8.77 -1.23
N PHE A 141 -4.69 -7.51 -1.01
CA PHE A 141 -5.94 -6.96 -1.51
C PHE A 141 -5.71 -6.33 -2.88
N GLU A 142 -6.41 -6.79 -3.90
CA GLU A 142 -6.34 -6.19 -5.22
C GLU A 142 -7.10 -4.86 -5.24
N ASN A 143 -8.21 -4.75 -4.50
CA ASN A 143 -9.11 -3.59 -4.54
C ASN A 143 -9.14 -2.83 -3.19
N GLY A 144 -8.00 -2.26 -2.79
CA GLY A 144 -7.88 -1.38 -1.61
C GLY A 144 -8.01 0.11 -1.97
N PHE A 145 -8.96 0.81 -1.33
CA PHE A 145 -9.29 2.20 -1.65
C PHE A 145 -9.38 3.12 -0.44
N VAL A 146 -9.06 4.39 -0.64
CA VAL A 146 -9.26 5.45 0.35
C VAL A 146 -10.65 6.05 0.22
N THR A 147 -11.20 6.59 1.31
CA THR A 147 -12.47 7.33 1.23
C THR A 147 -12.28 8.67 0.52
N SER A 148 -11.08 9.26 0.60
CA SER A 148 -10.72 10.53 -0.04
C SER A 148 -9.23 10.55 -0.43
N PRO A 149 -8.87 11.01 -1.65
CA PRO A 149 -7.50 11.05 -2.16
C PRO A 149 -6.71 12.26 -1.60
N SER A 150 -6.73 12.44 -0.27
CA SER A 150 -6.13 13.58 0.42
C SER A 150 -5.80 13.19 1.87
N CYS A 151 -4.58 13.51 2.34
CA CYS A 151 -4.02 12.99 3.58
C CYS A 151 -4.95 13.12 4.82
N THR A 152 -5.36 14.34 5.20
CA THR A 152 -6.19 14.59 6.41
C THR A 152 -7.55 13.87 6.39
N PRO A 153 -8.38 13.98 5.33
CA PRO A 153 -9.65 13.25 5.27
C PRO A 153 -9.46 11.73 5.20
N SER A 154 -8.43 11.24 4.50
CA SER A 154 -8.13 9.81 4.43
C SER A 154 -7.76 9.25 5.81
N ARG A 155 -6.75 9.84 6.46
CA ARG A 155 -6.26 9.39 7.78
C ARG A 155 -7.31 9.56 8.87
N GLY A 156 -8.14 10.62 8.81
CA GLY A 156 -9.29 10.76 9.70
C GLY A 156 -10.34 9.65 9.50
N SER A 157 -10.57 9.22 8.25
CA SER A 157 -11.47 8.10 7.96
C SER A 157 -10.93 6.76 8.49
N ILE A 158 -9.61 6.53 8.38
CA ILE A 158 -8.95 5.36 8.95
C ILE A 158 -9.12 5.33 10.47
N LEU A 159 -8.84 6.45 11.14
CA LEU A 159 -8.89 6.54 12.60
C LEU A 159 -10.30 6.35 13.15
N THR A 160 -11.30 6.92 12.48
CA THR A 160 -12.69 6.94 12.97
C THR A 160 -13.55 5.80 12.42
N GLY A 161 -13.08 5.09 11.39
CA GLY A 161 -13.88 4.07 10.69
C GLY A 161 -15.09 4.64 9.97
N GLN A 162 -15.05 5.92 9.59
CA GLN A 162 -16.17 6.62 8.96
C GLN A 162 -15.80 7.18 7.60
N TRP A 163 -16.79 7.34 6.74
CA TRP A 163 -16.65 8.13 5.52
C TRP A 163 -16.22 9.57 5.83
N HIS A 164 -15.28 10.12 5.04
CA HIS A 164 -14.72 11.46 5.28
C HIS A 164 -15.78 12.57 5.30
N TRP A 165 -16.84 12.47 4.50
CA TRP A 165 -17.92 13.46 4.45
C TRP A 165 -18.77 13.53 5.73
N ARG A 166 -18.69 12.51 6.61
CA ARG A 166 -19.35 12.54 7.93
C ARG A 166 -18.53 13.28 8.98
N LEU A 167 -17.25 13.53 8.71
CA LEU A 167 -16.28 14.05 9.67
C LEU A 167 -16.16 15.57 9.65
N GLU A 168 -17.20 16.26 9.20
CA GLU A 168 -17.28 17.73 9.23
C GLU A 168 -16.06 18.40 8.58
N GLU A 169 -15.33 19.25 9.30
CA GLU A 169 -14.16 19.96 8.80
C GLU A 169 -13.04 19.00 8.34
N ASN A 170 -12.95 17.81 8.94
CA ASN A 170 -11.96 16.81 8.57
C ASN A 170 -12.15 16.30 7.12
N ALA A 171 -13.29 16.56 6.48
CA ALA A 171 -13.46 16.28 5.05
C ALA A 171 -12.50 17.07 4.14
N ASN A 172 -11.89 18.15 4.66
CA ASN A 172 -10.91 18.97 3.96
C ASN A 172 -9.46 18.67 4.43
N LEU A 173 -8.45 18.92 3.60
CA LEU A 173 -7.04 18.93 4.06
C LEU A 173 -6.78 20.09 5.02
N TRP A 174 -5.72 19.99 5.84
CA TRP A 174 -5.28 21.06 6.74
C TRP A 174 -6.40 21.55 7.66
N SER A 175 -7.18 20.61 8.15
CA SER A 175 -8.40 20.83 8.90
C SER A 175 -8.21 20.47 10.38
N THR A 176 -9.29 20.12 11.08
CA THR A 176 -9.27 19.57 12.43
C THR A 176 -10.13 18.31 12.52
N LEU A 177 -9.73 17.37 13.39
CA LEU A 177 -10.54 16.21 13.76
C LEU A 177 -11.21 16.49 15.11
N GLN A 178 -12.54 16.53 15.11
CA GLN A 178 -13.33 16.84 16.30
C GLN A 178 -13.25 15.69 17.31
N ALA A 179 -13.05 16.02 18.59
CA ALA A 179 -12.96 15.06 19.70
C ALA A 179 -14.22 14.21 19.90
N LYS A 180 -15.38 14.69 19.41
CA LYS A 180 -16.65 13.94 19.44
C LYS A 180 -16.63 12.69 18.56
N PHE A 181 -15.74 12.60 17.58
CA PHE A 181 -15.59 11.43 16.73
C PHE A 181 -14.62 10.45 17.40
N PRO A 182 -15.10 9.30 17.90
CA PRO A 182 -14.22 8.32 18.54
C PRO A 182 -13.24 7.75 17.52
N THR A 183 -12.01 7.46 17.95
CA THR A 183 -11.01 6.81 17.11
C THR A 183 -10.68 5.43 17.65
N TYR A 184 -10.37 4.49 16.75
CA TYR A 184 -10.05 3.12 17.15
C TYR A 184 -8.85 3.03 18.11
N PRO A 185 -7.75 3.83 18.00
CA PRO A 185 -6.66 3.71 18.97
C PRO A 185 -7.05 4.21 20.35
N GLU A 186 -7.88 5.26 20.46
CA GLU A 186 -8.40 5.72 21.76
C GLU A 186 -9.28 4.66 22.41
N LEU A 187 -10.18 4.04 21.63
CA LEU A 187 -11.03 2.95 22.12
C LEU A 187 -10.22 1.71 22.54
N LEU A 188 -9.14 1.38 21.82
CA LEU A 188 -8.22 0.32 22.20
C LEU A 188 -7.46 0.66 23.48
N ARG A 189 -6.95 1.90 23.61
CA ARG A 189 -6.29 2.40 24.82
C ARG A 189 -7.20 2.26 26.03
N ASP A 190 -8.43 2.73 25.91
CA ASP A 190 -9.43 2.67 26.99
C ASP A 190 -9.80 1.21 27.35
N SER A 191 -9.50 0.26 26.45
CA SER A 191 -9.66 -1.18 26.65
C SER A 191 -8.38 -1.91 27.11
N GLY A 192 -7.32 -1.17 27.43
CA GLY A 192 -6.06 -1.69 27.99
C GLY A 192 -4.92 -1.90 27.00
N TYR A 193 -5.01 -1.36 25.78
CA TYR A 193 -3.88 -1.36 24.83
C TYR A 193 -2.90 -0.23 25.13
N VAL A 194 -1.62 -0.50 24.91
CA VAL A 194 -0.63 0.58 24.77
C VAL A 194 -0.68 1.09 23.34
N ILE A 195 -0.87 2.40 23.17
CA ILE A 195 -0.90 3.04 21.85
C ILE A 195 0.33 3.92 21.63
N GLY A 196 0.72 4.09 20.38
CA GLY A 196 1.82 4.97 20.02
C GLY A 196 1.94 5.14 18.52
N HIS A 197 2.69 6.15 18.11
CA HIS A 197 2.99 6.37 16.69
C HIS A 197 4.42 6.84 16.50
N THR A 198 4.89 6.76 15.25
CA THR A 198 6.07 7.52 14.82
C THR A 198 5.70 8.42 13.64
N ARG A 199 6.42 9.54 13.53
CA ARG A 199 6.36 10.47 12.39
C ARG A 199 4.91 10.91 12.07
N LYS A 200 4.35 10.57 10.90
CA LYS A 200 3.07 11.12 10.42
C LYS A 200 1.87 10.28 10.84
N ALA A 201 1.14 10.73 11.86
CA ALA A 201 -0.12 10.14 12.31
C ALA A 201 -1.33 10.65 11.50
N TRP A 202 -2.23 11.43 12.12
CA TRP A 202 -3.47 11.93 11.49
C TRP A 202 -3.25 13.03 10.43
N GLY A 203 -2.24 13.89 10.62
CA GLY A 203 -2.09 15.16 9.91
C GLY A 203 -1.89 15.07 8.38
N PRO A 204 -1.80 16.22 7.70
CA PRO A 204 -1.61 17.57 8.24
C PRO A 204 -2.89 18.22 8.80
N GLY A 205 -2.74 19.22 9.66
CA GLY A 205 -3.87 19.94 10.27
C GLY A 205 -3.56 20.44 11.68
N GLN A 206 -4.58 20.90 12.40
CA GLN A 206 -4.48 21.27 13.81
C GLN A 206 -5.52 20.52 14.63
N LEU A 207 -5.11 19.77 15.65
CA LEU A 207 -6.02 18.99 16.51
C LEU A 207 -6.72 19.83 17.60
N LYS A 208 -6.03 20.87 18.10
CA LYS A 208 -6.53 21.72 19.20
C LYS A 208 -7.88 22.38 18.91
N PRO A 209 -8.15 22.94 17.72
CA PRO A 209 -9.47 23.49 17.38
C PRO A 209 -10.62 22.47 17.47
N GLY A 210 -10.35 21.20 17.18
CA GLY A 210 -11.28 20.09 17.30
C GLY A 210 -11.46 19.59 18.74
N GLY A 211 -10.79 20.19 19.73
CA GLY A 211 -10.85 19.78 21.13
C GLY A 211 -9.91 18.62 21.48
N ARG A 212 -8.98 18.25 20.59
CA ARG A 212 -7.99 17.20 20.83
C ARG A 212 -6.66 17.83 21.24
N THR A 213 -6.16 17.50 22.44
CA THR A 213 -4.87 17.99 22.96
C THR A 213 -3.73 16.99 22.76
N VAL A 214 -4.05 15.74 22.41
CA VAL A 214 -3.11 14.66 22.13
C VAL A 214 -3.46 14.06 20.77
N ASP A 215 -2.46 13.53 20.07
CA ASP A 215 -2.69 12.81 18.82
C ASP A 215 -3.54 11.55 19.07
N PRO A 216 -4.62 11.34 18.30
CA PRO A 216 -5.52 10.19 18.49
C PRO A 216 -4.86 8.83 18.21
N SER A 217 -3.69 8.78 17.58
CA SER A 217 -2.88 7.57 17.39
C SER A 217 -1.97 7.25 18.58
N GLY A 218 -1.96 8.10 19.62
CA GLY A 218 -1.18 7.91 20.84
C GLY A 218 0.07 8.80 20.93
N PRO A 219 0.89 8.65 21.98
CA PRO A 219 2.15 9.38 22.12
C PRO A 219 3.12 9.11 20.97
N ALA A 220 3.95 10.10 20.65
CA ALA A 220 5.00 9.98 19.64
C ALA A 220 6.24 9.27 20.20
N PHE A 221 6.79 8.34 19.42
CA PHE A 221 8.03 7.63 19.69
C PHE A 221 9.02 7.86 18.55
N ARG A 222 10.33 7.82 18.86
CA ARG A 222 11.37 7.98 17.84
C ARG A 222 11.30 6.87 16.79
N ASN A 223 11.01 5.65 17.22
CA ASN A 223 10.79 4.49 16.36
C ASN A 223 10.04 3.38 17.11
N PHE A 224 9.63 2.34 16.37
CA PHE A 224 8.89 1.21 16.92
C PHE A 224 9.68 0.42 17.98
N GLY A 225 11.00 0.35 17.86
CA GLY A 225 11.83 -0.35 18.85
C GLY A 225 11.91 0.34 20.20
N GLU A 226 11.87 1.66 20.24
CA GLU A 226 11.71 2.41 21.49
C GLU A 226 10.35 2.13 22.12
N PHE A 227 9.27 2.16 21.33
CA PHE A 227 7.93 1.84 21.79
C PHE A 227 7.85 0.45 22.45
N LEU A 228 8.36 -0.58 21.77
CA LEU A 228 8.36 -1.95 22.30
C LEU A 228 9.15 -2.09 23.61
N LYS A 229 10.22 -1.31 23.81
CA LYS A 229 10.99 -1.32 25.06
C LYS A 229 10.25 -0.67 26.24
N GLN A 230 9.44 0.34 25.96
CA GLN A 230 8.68 1.07 27.00
C GLN A 230 7.34 0.42 27.32
N ARG A 231 6.79 -0.36 26.38
CA ARG A 231 5.56 -1.14 26.58
C ARG A 231 5.77 -2.22 27.65
N PRO A 232 4.85 -2.39 28.62
CA PRO A 232 4.83 -3.58 29.47
C PRO A 232 4.70 -4.86 28.63
N ALA A 233 5.50 -5.89 28.94
CA ALA A 233 5.66 -7.07 28.09
C ALA A 233 4.35 -7.79 27.76
N ASP A 234 3.43 -7.90 28.73
CA ASP A 234 2.17 -8.65 28.59
C ASP A 234 0.98 -7.82 28.08
N GLN A 235 1.15 -6.51 27.86
CA GLN A 235 0.07 -5.67 27.37
C GLN A 235 0.00 -5.69 25.84
N PRO A 236 -1.21 -5.80 25.26
CA PRO A 236 -1.38 -5.69 23.82
C PRO A 236 -1.09 -4.25 23.38
N PHE A 237 -0.67 -4.07 22.14
CA PHE A 237 -0.41 -2.74 21.60
C PHE A 237 -1.11 -2.45 20.28
N CYS A 238 -1.29 -1.17 20.01
CA CYS A 238 -1.65 -0.65 18.70
C CYS A 238 -0.67 0.45 18.32
N TYR A 239 0.10 0.22 17.26
CA TYR A 239 1.14 1.13 16.83
C TYR A 239 0.93 1.64 15.41
N TRP A 240 0.98 2.95 15.23
CA TRP A 240 0.91 3.63 13.94
C TRP A 240 2.31 3.97 13.44
N PHE A 241 2.80 3.20 12.47
CA PHE A 241 4.04 3.48 11.76
C PHE A 241 3.73 4.39 10.56
N GLY A 242 3.81 5.70 10.76
CA GLY A 242 3.42 6.68 9.75
C GLY A 242 4.60 7.26 9.00
N SER A 243 4.87 6.82 7.78
CA SER A 243 5.95 7.41 6.98
C SER A 243 5.59 8.77 6.41
N ASN A 244 6.59 9.60 6.14
CA ASN A 244 6.47 10.74 5.21
C ASN A 244 6.77 10.32 3.78
N ASP A 245 7.31 9.11 3.56
CA ASP A 245 7.58 8.60 2.23
C ASP A 245 6.34 7.94 1.63
N PRO A 246 6.12 8.01 0.31
CA PRO A 246 6.91 8.76 -0.69
C PRO A 246 6.38 10.19 -0.96
N HIS A 247 6.01 10.98 0.04
CA HIS A 247 5.57 12.37 -0.19
C HIS A 247 6.73 13.23 -0.70
N ARG A 248 6.43 14.18 -1.59
CA ARG A 248 7.40 15.12 -2.18
C ARG A 248 7.97 16.12 -1.15
N PRO A 249 9.12 16.78 -1.41
CA PRO A 249 9.94 16.76 -2.62
C PRO A 249 10.85 15.54 -2.74
N TYR A 250 11.29 15.24 -3.97
CA TYR A 250 12.33 14.25 -4.25
C TYR A 250 13.61 14.94 -4.70
N GLU A 251 14.74 14.37 -4.31
CA GLU A 251 16.02 14.72 -4.92
C GLU A 251 16.03 14.21 -6.37
N TRP A 252 16.29 15.10 -7.33
CA TRP A 252 16.27 14.78 -8.76
C TRP A 252 17.30 13.70 -9.08
N ARG A 253 16.85 12.62 -9.74
CA ARG A 253 17.63 11.43 -10.12
C ARG A 253 18.04 10.52 -8.98
N SER A 254 17.51 10.69 -7.76
CA SER A 254 17.76 9.80 -6.63
C SER A 254 17.41 8.33 -6.96
N GLY A 255 16.37 8.10 -7.77
CA GLY A 255 16.01 6.78 -8.27
C GLY A 255 17.09 6.18 -9.15
N VAL A 256 17.57 6.94 -10.13
CA VAL A 256 18.62 6.51 -11.05
C VAL A 256 19.91 6.21 -10.30
N GLU A 257 20.29 7.09 -9.37
CA GLU A 257 21.51 6.96 -8.58
C GLU A 257 21.47 5.79 -7.60
N SER A 258 20.26 5.38 -7.17
CA SER A 258 20.03 4.15 -6.39
C SER A 258 20.10 2.86 -7.23
N GLY A 259 20.28 2.98 -8.55
CA GLY A 259 20.37 1.87 -9.49
C GLY A 259 19.03 1.40 -10.06
N LEU A 260 17.96 2.19 -9.95
CA LEU A 260 16.73 1.95 -10.71
C LEU A 260 16.97 2.30 -12.18
N ASP A 261 16.35 1.54 -13.08
CA ASP A 261 16.42 1.76 -14.53
C ASP A 261 15.11 2.40 -15.03
N PRO A 262 15.10 3.73 -15.30
CA PRO A 262 13.88 4.40 -15.76
C PRO A 262 13.37 3.92 -17.12
N SER A 263 14.22 3.29 -17.94
CA SER A 263 13.81 2.75 -19.24
C SER A 263 12.84 1.57 -19.13
N ARG A 264 12.84 0.90 -17.97
CA ARG A 264 11.95 -0.23 -17.66
C ARG A 264 10.64 0.18 -16.99
N ILE A 265 10.50 1.44 -16.60
CA ILE A 265 9.28 1.95 -15.96
C ILE A 265 8.13 1.95 -16.98
N GLN A 266 6.97 1.43 -16.55
CA GLN A 266 5.72 1.60 -17.30
C GLN A 266 5.11 2.93 -16.86
N VAL A 267 5.15 3.93 -17.75
CA VAL A 267 4.57 5.25 -17.48
C VAL A 267 3.03 5.11 -17.52
N PRO A 268 2.30 5.54 -16.48
CA PRO A 268 0.84 5.52 -16.50
C PRO A 268 0.28 6.27 -17.71
N GLY A 269 -0.77 5.75 -18.36
CA GLY A 269 -1.26 6.30 -19.63
C GLY A 269 -1.85 7.71 -19.55
N PHE A 270 -1.99 8.27 -18.35
CA PHE A 270 -2.38 9.67 -18.13
C PHE A 270 -1.17 10.63 -18.01
N LEU A 271 0.05 10.14 -18.18
CA LEU A 271 1.28 10.94 -18.28
C LEU A 271 1.95 10.72 -19.64
N PRO A 272 2.59 11.75 -20.24
CA PRO A 272 3.36 11.54 -21.47
C PRO A 272 4.61 10.72 -21.16
N ASP A 273 4.92 9.77 -22.04
CA ASP A 273 6.13 8.97 -21.90
C ASP A 273 7.37 9.78 -22.33
N SER A 274 8.07 10.36 -21.35
CA SER A 274 9.29 11.16 -21.54
C SER A 274 10.37 10.78 -20.52
N GLU A 275 11.63 11.09 -20.83
CA GLU A 275 12.74 10.89 -19.89
C GLU A 275 12.49 11.60 -18.56
N THR A 276 12.01 12.84 -18.59
CA THR A 276 11.71 13.62 -17.39
C THR A 276 10.71 12.91 -16.48
N ILE A 277 9.65 12.35 -17.05
CA ILE A 277 8.59 11.67 -16.29
C ILE A 277 9.07 10.31 -15.79
N ARG A 278 9.82 9.56 -16.59
CA ARG A 278 10.43 8.30 -16.16
C ARG A 278 11.37 8.50 -14.99
N VAL A 279 12.22 9.54 -15.01
CA VAL A 279 13.11 9.88 -13.90
C VAL A 279 12.32 10.30 -12.66
N ASP A 280 11.29 11.13 -12.81
CA ASP A 280 10.43 11.53 -11.68
C ASP A 280 9.72 10.33 -11.03
N ILE A 281 9.27 9.34 -11.83
CA ILE A 281 8.71 8.08 -11.30
C ILE A 281 9.80 7.23 -10.64
N ALA A 282 11.03 7.20 -11.17
CA ALA A 282 12.14 6.49 -10.53
C ALA A 282 12.48 7.10 -9.15
N ASP A 283 12.48 8.42 -9.04
CA ASP A 283 12.71 9.13 -7.78
C ASP A 283 11.59 8.82 -6.78
N TYR A 284 10.34 8.76 -7.24
CA TYR A 284 9.21 8.26 -6.44
C TYR A 284 9.42 6.82 -5.96
N TYR A 285 9.88 5.92 -6.83
CA TYR A 285 10.14 4.51 -6.47
C TYR A 285 11.21 4.39 -5.41
N PHE A 286 12.28 5.18 -5.49
CA PHE A 286 13.32 5.20 -4.45
C PHE A 286 12.76 5.52 -3.05
N GLU A 287 11.82 6.45 -2.97
CA GLU A 287 11.15 6.80 -1.72
C GLU A 287 10.23 5.67 -1.22
N VAL A 288 9.53 4.98 -2.13
CA VAL A 288 8.77 3.76 -1.82
C VAL A 288 9.69 2.66 -1.26
N GLU A 289 10.85 2.43 -1.87
CA GLU A 289 11.84 1.45 -1.39
C GLU A 289 12.42 1.82 -0.01
N ARG A 290 12.52 3.12 0.30
CA ARG A 290 12.91 3.58 1.64
C ARG A 290 11.86 3.22 2.68
N PHE A 291 10.59 3.50 2.41
CA PHE A 291 9.50 3.09 3.29
C PHE A 291 9.47 1.57 3.51
N ASP A 292 9.58 0.78 2.44
CA ASP A 292 9.58 -0.67 2.51
C ASP A 292 10.71 -1.19 3.41
N ARG A 293 11.94 -0.70 3.21
CA ARG A 293 13.12 -1.07 4.00
C ARG A 293 12.96 -0.72 5.48
N GLU A 294 12.54 0.51 5.78
CA GLU A 294 12.36 0.96 7.17
C GLU A 294 11.27 0.18 7.89
N PHE A 295 10.17 -0.15 7.20
CA PHE A 295 9.14 -1.00 7.79
C PHE A 295 9.63 -2.45 7.98
N GLY A 296 10.50 -2.93 7.09
CA GLY A 296 11.18 -4.22 7.24
C GLY A 296 11.93 -4.35 8.57
N GLU A 297 12.52 -3.26 9.08
CA GLU A 297 13.17 -3.25 10.40
C GLU A 297 12.15 -3.43 11.55
N ALA A 298 10.98 -2.79 11.46
CA ALA A 298 9.91 -2.95 12.45
C ALA A 298 9.34 -4.38 12.44
N LEU A 299 9.17 -4.96 11.25
CA LEU A 299 8.72 -6.33 11.08
C LEU A 299 9.75 -7.35 11.62
N ALA A 300 11.04 -7.15 11.34
CA ALA A 300 12.11 -7.98 11.89
C ALA A 300 12.16 -7.93 13.42
N LEU A 301 11.83 -6.79 14.03
CA LEU A 301 11.77 -6.67 15.47
C LEU A 301 10.59 -7.44 16.09
N LEU A 302 9.43 -7.49 15.42
CA LEU A 302 8.32 -8.36 15.83
C LEU A 302 8.73 -9.84 15.82
N GLU A 303 9.50 -10.25 14.82
CA GLU A 303 10.00 -11.62 14.70
C GLU A 303 10.99 -11.95 15.82
N GLN A 304 11.97 -11.08 16.05
CA GLN A 304 12.99 -11.25 17.09
C GLN A 304 12.39 -11.30 18.50
N THR A 305 11.30 -10.58 18.73
CA THR A 305 10.60 -10.54 20.03
C THR A 305 9.52 -11.62 20.18
N GLY A 306 9.27 -12.42 19.13
CA GLY A 306 8.24 -13.46 19.14
C GLY A 306 6.80 -12.93 19.13
N GLU A 307 6.60 -11.65 18.81
CA GLU A 307 5.29 -10.98 18.81
C GLU A 307 4.58 -11.08 17.46
N LEU A 308 5.30 -11.41 16.38
CA LEU A 308 4.74 -11.42 15.02
C LEU A 308 3.49 -12.30 14.90
N ASP A 309 3.53 -13.53 15.44
CA ASP A 309 2.43 -14.48 15.30
C ASP A 309 1.10 -13.90 15.80
N ASN A 310 1.12 -13.14 16.90
CA ASN A 310 -0.06 -12.51 17.52
C ASN A 310 -0.30 -11.06 17.06
N THR A 311 0.36 -10.59 16.01
CA THR A 311 0.21 -9.21 15.52
C THR A 311 -0.54 -9.18 14.20
N ILE A 312 -1.57 -8.34 14.12
CA ILE A 312 -2.17 -7.91 12.87
C ILE A 312 -1.26 -6.85 12.28
N VAL A 313 -0.62 -7.17 11.15
CA VAL A 313 0.28 -6.29 10.42
C VAL A 313 -0.44 -5.80 9.17
N VAL A 314 -0.55 -4.48 9.01
CA VAL A 314 -1.11 -3.84 7.82
C VAL A 314 -0.03 -2.95 7.20
N MET A 315 0.16 -3.02 5.89
CA MET A 315 1.03 -2.11 5.15
C MET A 315 0.28 -1.54 3.94
N THR A 316 0.22 -0.21 3.83
CA THR A 316 -0.57 0.49 2.82
C THR A 316 -0.08 1.93 2.58
N GLY A 317 -0.74 2.68 1.68
CA GLY A 317 -0.63 4.14 1.53
C GLY A 317 -1.89 4.86 2.02
N ASP A 318 -1.86 6.18 2.13
CA ASP A 318 -3.01 7.00 2.53
C ASP A 318 -3.77 7.64 1.36
N ASN A 319 -3.19 7.69 0.17
CA ASN A 319 -3.79 8.06 -1.11
C ASN A 319 -2.83 7.74 -2.26
N GLY A 320 -3.27 8.02 -3.49
CA GLY A 320 -2.48 7.82 -4.70
C GLY A 320 -1.21 8.65 -4.79
N MET A 321 -0.40 8.36 -5.81
CA MET A 321 0.90 8.99 -6.07
C MET A 321 0.78 10.52 -6.28
N PRO A 322 1.78 11.34 -5.89
CA PRO A 322 1.70 12.80 -5.98
C PRO A 322 2.10 13.29 -7.38
N PHE A 323 1.34 12.88 -8.39
CA PHE A 323 1.54 13.20 -9.80
C PHE A 323 0.28 13.84 -10.41
N PRO A 324 0.41 14.58 -11.53
CA PRO A 324 -0.75 15.12 -12.24
C PRO A 324 -1.82 14.06 -12.45
N ARG A 325 -3.07 14.40 -12.15
CA ARG A 325 -4.27 13.54 -12.25
C ARG A 325 -4.35 12.37 -11.23
N ALA A 326 -3.35 12.14 -10.40
CA ALA A 326 -3.37 11.08 -9.37
C ALA A 326 -3.93 11.61 -8.04
N LYS A 327 -3.10 11.81 -7.00
CA LYS A 327 -3.50 12.44 -5.72
C LYS A 327 -4.42 13.63 -5.94
N SER A 328 -5.39 13.83 -5.03
CA SER A 328 -6.42 14.88 -5.14
C SER A 328 -7.46 14.65 -6.26
N ASN A 329 -7.53 13.45 -6.86
CA ASN A 329 -8.52 13.09 -7.89
C ASN A 329 -9.17 11.72 -7.59
N LEU A 330 -10.37 11.49 -8.12
CA LEU A 330 -11.16 10.26 -7.88
C LEU A 330 -10.93 9.14 -8.91
N TYR A 331 -9.86 9.25 -9.71
CA TYR A 331 -9.39 8.16 -10.57
C TYR A 331 -8.64 7.11 -9.73
N ASP A 332 -8.51 5.87 -10.21
CA ASP A 332 -7.83 4.79 -9.47
C ASP A 332 -6.40 5.21 -9.05
N ALA A 333 -5.69 5.97 -9.90
CA ALA A 333 -4.36 6.50 -9.58
C ALA A 333 -4.33 7.46 -8.38
N GLY A 334 -5.46 8.05 -8.01
CA GLY A 334 -5.61 8.92 -6.84
C GLY A 334 -6.21 8.22 -5.62
N THR A 335 -7.06 7.20 -5.82
CA THR A 335 -7.84 6.58 -4.74
C THR A 335 -7.50 5.13 -4.41
N ARG A 336 -6.82 4.39 -5.29
CA ARG A 336 -6.43 3.00 -5.05
C ARG A 336 -5.03 2.95 -4.45
N VAL A 337 -4.87 2.17 -3.38
CA VAL A 337 -3.61 2.08 -2.64
C VAL A 337 -3.14 0.63 -2.54
N PRO A 338 -1.83 0.37 -2.43
CA PRO A 338 -1.30 -0.94 -2.10
C PRO A 338 -1.87 -1.38 -0.76
N LEU A 339 -2.28 -2.64 -0.61
CA LEU A 339 -2.82 -3.12 0.65
C LEU A 339 -2.51 -4.60 0.88
N VAL A 340 -1.80 -4.85 1.97
CA VAL A 340 -1.60 -6.19 2.51
C VAL A 340 -1.95 -6.23 3.99
N VAL A 341 -2.60 -7.32 4.41
CA VAL A 341 -2.88 -7.62 5.82
C VAL A 341 -2.37 -9.02 6.16
N SER A 342 -1.53 -9.13 7.18
CA SER A 342 -1.02 -10.40 7.70
C SER A 342 -1.39 -10.57 9.18
N TRP A 343 -1.77 -11.78 9.57
CA TRP A 343 -2.01 -12.14 10.97
C TRP A 343 -1.75 -13.64 11.17
N PRO A 344 -0.49 -14.06 11.36
CA PRO A 344 -0.10 -15.47 11.20
C PRO A 344 -0.84 -16.46 12.11
N SER A 345 -1.22 -16.06 13.33
CA SER A 345 -1.93 -16.94 14.26
C SER A 345 -3.41 -17.16 13.94
N ALA A 346 -4.02 -16.38 13.05
CA ALA A 346 -5.47 -16.44 12.78
C ALA A 346 -5.87 -16.36 11.30
N VAL A 347 -4.96 -15.95 10.42
CA VAL A 347 -5.21 -15.74 8.99
C VAL A 347 -4.28 -16.62 8.19
N ARG A 348 -4.85 -17.44 7.30
CA ARG A 348 -4.05 -18.19 6.33
C ARG A 348 -3.49 -17.23 5.29
N GLY A 349 -2.17 -17.13 5.23
CA GLY A 349 -1.42 -16.33 4.27
C GLY A 349 -1.34 -16.91 2.86
N GLY A 350 -0.69 -16.16 1.97
CA GLY A 350 -0.44 -16.55 0.58
C GLY A 350 -1.71 -16.52 -0.27
N ARG A 351 -2.59 -15.55 0.00
CA ARG A 351 -3.88 -15.42 -0.67
C ARG A 351 -4.05 -14.03 -1.25
N SER A 352 -4.90 -13.91 -2.27
CA SER A 352 -5.38 -12.61 -2.78
C SER A 352 -6.88 -12.45 -2.61
N ALA A 353 -7.33 -11.24 -2.34
CA ALA A 353 -8.74 -10.89 -2.24
C ALA A 353 -9.06 -9.79 -3.26
N THR A 354 -10.11 -9.99 -4.05
CA THR A 354 -10.59 -8.97 -5.00
C THR A 354 -11.73 -8.13 -4.43
N ASP A 355 -12.20 -8.45 -3.22
CA ASP A 355 -13.13 -7.64 -2.40
C ASP A 355 -12.81 -6.14 -2.46
N PHE A 356 -13.81 -5.30 -2.72
CA PHE A 356 -13.66 -3.86 -2.62
C PHE A 356 -13.63 -3.51 -1.13
N VAL A 357 -12.51 -2.96 -0.69
CA VAL A 357 -12.28 -2.58 0.70
C VAL A 357 -11.89 -1.12 0.80
N SER A 358 -12.36 -0.47 1.85
CA SER A 358 -11.98 0.91 2.18
C SER A 358 -10.99 0.90 3.32
N LEU A 359 -10.03 1.83 3.37
CA LEU A 359 -9.17 1.96 4.56
C LEU A 359 -9.96 2.35 5.83
N SER A 360 -11.19 2.87 5.69
CA SER A 360 -12.12 3.05 6.82
C SER A 360 -12.57 1.73 7.45
N ASP A 361 -12.40 0.59 6.76
CA ASP A 361 -12.68 -0.75 7.28
C ASP A 361 -11.69 -1.18 8.37
N PHE A 362 -10.53 -0.53 8.48
CA PHE A 362 -9.50 -0.90 9.46
C PHE A 362 -9.95 -0.72 10.91
N ALA A 363 -10.52 0.44 11.24
CA ALA A 363 -11.02 0.74 12.58
C ALA A 363 -11.97 -0.35 13.13
N PRO A 364 -13.10 -0.70 12.45
CA PRO A 364 -13.99 -1.74 12.93
C PRO A 364 -13.32 -3.13 12.92
N THR A 365 -12.42 -3.41 11.98
CA THR A 365 -11.65 -4.68 11.95
C THR A 365 -10.78 -4.83 13.20
N PHE A 366 -10.04 -3.79 13.57
CA PHE A 366 -9.14 -3.80 14.72
C PHE A 366 -9.89 -3.94 16.03
N LEU A 367 -11.00 -3.21 16.20
CA LEU A 367 -11.85 -3.31 17.38
C LEU A 367 -12.47 -4.71 17.51
N GLU A 368 -13.06 -5.24 16.43
CA GLU A 368 -13.64 -6.59 16.42
C GLU A 368 -12.57 -7.65 16.75
N ALA A 369 -11.38 -7.54 16.16
CA ALA A 369 -10.29 -8.49 16.40
C ALA A 369 -9.79 -8.44 17.86
N ALA A 370 -9.82 -7.26 18.48
CA ALA A 370 -9.48 -7.04 19.89
C ALA A 370 -10.60 -7.46 20.87
N GLY A 371 -11.80 -7.76 20.37
CA GLY A 371 -12.98 -7.99 21.20
C GLY A 371 -13.49 -6.72 21.90
N VAL A 372 -13.25 -5.56 21.29
CA VAL A 372 -13.76 -4.25 21.75
C VAL A 372 -15.02 -3.92 20.95
N PRO A 373 -16.11 -3.44 21.58
CA PRO A 373 -17.33 -3.07 20.87
C PRO A 373 -17.06 -2.04 19.76
N VAL A 374 -17.56 -2.32 18.55
CA VAL A 374 -17.51 -1.40 17.41
C VAL A 374 -18.66 -0.40 17.55
N PRO A 375 -18.40 0.92 17.64
CA PRO A 375 -19.46 1.91 17.71
C PRO A 375 -20.33 1.92 16.44
N GLU A 376 -21.65 2.06 16.59
CA GLU A 376 -22.61 2.18 15.47
C GLU A 376 -22.29 3.36 14.52
N ALA A 377 -21.56 4.37 15.01
CA ALA A 377 -21.14 5.49 14.20
C ALA A 377 -20.16 5.08 13.09
N MET A 378 -19.37 4.01 13.25
CA MET A 378 -18.42 3.54 12.25
C MET A 378 -19.16 2.96 11.05
N THR A 379 -18.88 3.47 9.85
CA THR A 379 -19.49 3.01 8.58
C THR A 379 -18.65 1.99 7.85
N GLY A 380 -17.37 1.88 8.20
CA GLY A 380 -16.50 0.82 7.70
C GLY A 380 -17.07 -0.54 8.08
N ARG A 381 -16.77 -1.52 7.26
CA ARG A 381 -17.17 -2.92 7.45
C ARG A 381 -15.93 -3.71 7.82
N SER A 382 -15.97 -4.44 8.92
CA SER A 382 -14.84 -5.28 9.31
C SER A 382 -14.39 -6.24 8.20
N LEU A 383 -13.08 -6.43 8.10
CA LEU A 383 -12.41 -7.30 7.14
C LEU A 383 -12.25 -8.73 7.71
N LEU A 384 -12.60 -9.00 8.97
CA LEU A 384 -12.39 -10.33 9.57
C LEU A 384 -13.09 -11.45 8.79
N GLY A 385 -14.26 -11.19 8.22
CA GLY A 385 -14.96 -12.15 7.35
C GLY A 385 -14.19 -12.53 6.09
N ILE A 386 -13.39 -11.61 5.53
CA ILE A 386 -12.52 -11.85 4.37
C ILE A 386 -11.21 -12.51 4.83
N LEU A 387 -10.60 -11.95 5.88
CA LEU A 387 -9.30 -12.37 6.39
C LEU A 387 -9.32 -13.83 6.90
N ARG A 388 -10.41 -14.25 7.55
CA ARG A 388 -10.53 -15.63 8.09
C ARG A 388 -11.08 -16.64 7.10
N LYS A 389 -11.65 -16.20 5.97
CA LYS A 389 -12.17 -17.10 4.94
C LYS A 389 -11.04 -17.64 4.07
N ASN A 390 -11.10 -18.91 3.71
CA ASN A 390 -10.13 -19.53 2.80
C ASN A 390 -10.48 -19.23 1.33
N GLY A 391 -9.47 -19.20 0.46
CA GLY A 391 -9.63 -19.00 -0.98
C GLY A 391 -9.03 -17.69 -1.49
N ASN A 392 -9.08 -17.52 -2.81
CA ASN A 392 -8.67 -16.31 -3.53
C ASN A 392 -9.87 -15.69 -4.26
N GLY A 393 -9.77 -14.43 -4.66
CA GLY A 393 -10.81 -13.72 -5.41
C GLY A 393 -11.82 -13.00 -4.52
N ARG A 394 -13.07 -12.87 -4.99
CA ARG A 394 -14.16 -12.18 -4.27
C ARG A 394 -14.70 -13.10 -3.18
N LEU A 395 -14.40 -12.80 -1.92
CA LEU A 395 -14.78 -13.63 -0.77
C LEU A 395 -16.12 -13.20 -0.16
N ASP A 396 -16.45 -11.91 -0.19
CA ASP A 396 -17.75 -11.34 0.14
C ASP A 396 -18.40 -10.77 -1.13
N PRO A 397 -19.45 -11.42 -1.68
CA PRO A 397 -20.09 -10.97 -2.92
C PRO A 397 -20.78 -9.61 -2.78
N THR A 398 -21.01 -9.13 -1.56
CA THR A 398 -21.64 -7.81 -1.30
C THR A 398 -20.63 -6.66 -1.26
N ARG A 399 -19.34 -6.96 -1.46
CA ARG A 399 -18.28 -5.95 -1.63
C ARG A 399 -17.93 -5.83 -3.11
N ASP A 400 -18.92 -5.54 -3.94
CA ASP A 400 -18.84 -5.45 -5.41
C ASP A 400 -18.42 -4.06 -5.93
N HIS A 401 -18.29 -3.08 -5.04
CA HIS A 401 -17.92 -1.70 -5.38
C HIS A 401 -17.36 -0.94 -4.17
N VAL A 402 -16.84 0.26 -4.42
CA VAL A 402 -16.44 1.22 -3.38
C VAL A 402 -16.89 2.63 -3.74
N LEU A 403 -17.14 3.45 -2.72
CA LEU A 403 -17.36 4.89 -2.87
C LEU A 403 -16.11 5.67 -2.50
N THR A 404 -15.84 6.75 -3.21
CA THR A 404 -14.76 7.70 -2.89
C THR A 404 -15.25 9.13 -3.09
N GLY A 405 -14.57 10.10 -2.50
CA GLY A 405 -14.98 11.50 -2.60
C GLY A 405 -13.89 12.46 -2.24
N LYS A 406 -14.08 13.72 -2.60
CA LYS A 406 -13.18 14.81 -2.25
C LYS A 406 -14.01 16.06 -1.98
N GLU A 407 -13.59 16.83 -0.98
CA GLU A 407 -14.04 18.22 -0.77
C GLU A 407 -12.89 19.19 -1.15
N ARG A 408 -12.38 19.98 -0.20
CA ARG A 408 -11.24 20.88 -0.45
C ARG A 408 -9.93 20.18 -0.11
N HIS A 409 -9.05 20.07 -1.11
CA HIS A 409 -7.66 19.71 -0.87
C HIS A 409 -6.88 20.95 -0.43
N VAL A 410 -6.74 21.98 -1.25
CA VAL A 410 -6.26 23.30 -0.77
C VAL A 410 -7.17 24.42 -1.31
N PRO A 411 -7.13 25.65 -0.76
CA PRO A 411 -7.87 26.78 -1.34
C PRO A 411 -7.19 27.23 -2.64
N ALA A 412 -7.38 26.44 -3.69
CA ALA A 412 -6.77 26.64 -5.01
C ALA A 412 -7.72 27.28 -6.04
N GLN A 413 -8.92 27.70 -5.64
CA GLN A 413 -9.79 28.51 -6.50
C GLN A 413 -9.36 29.98 -6.50
N GLU A 414 -10.06 30.86 -7.22
CA GLU A 414 -9.74 32.29 -7.29
C GLU A 414 -9.56 32.89 -5.89
N LYS A 415 -8.58 33.80 -5.73
CA LYS A 415 -8.28 34.45 -4.45
C LYS A 415 -9.53 34.98 -3.75
N GLY A 416 -9.66 34.67 -2.46
CA GLY A 416 -10.87 34.95 -1.66
C GLY A 416 -11.93 33.84 -1.71
N ALA A 417 -11.85 32.88 -2.63
CA ALA A 417 -12.69 31.69 -2.64
C ALA A 417 -12.03 30.54 -1.86
N MET A 418 -12.59 30.23 -0.69
CA MET A 418 -12.13 29.14 0.16
C MET A 418 -12.74 27.77 -0.20
N GLY A 419 -13.50 27.68 -1.29
CA GLY A 419 -14.09 26.43 -1.76
C GLY A 419 -13.07 25.50 -2.43
N GLY A 420 -13.42 24.21 -2.50
CA GLY A 420 -12.66 23.20 -3.25
C GLY A 420 -13.35 22.79 -4.56
N TYR A 421 -12.95 21.62 -5.07
CA TYR A 421 -13.61 20.92 -6.17
C TYR A 421 -14.33 19.67 -5.64
N PRO A 422 -15.57 19.79 -5.15
CA PRO A 422 -16.28 18.68 -4.54
C PRO A 422 -16.75 17.66 -5.58
N CYS A 423 -16.39 16.40 -5.36
CA CYS A 423 -16.80 15.28 -6.20
C CYS A 423 -17.02 14.00 -5.40
N ARG A 424 -17.79 13.06 -5.98
CA ARG A 424 -18.04 11.72 -5.46
C ARG A 424 -17.97 10.71 -6.59
N ALA A 425 -17.56 9.49 -6.29
CA ALA A 425 -17.46 8.43 -7.26
C ALA A 425 -17.93 7.09 -6.72
N ILE A 426 -18.42 6.25 -7.62
CA ILE A 426 -18.66 4.81 -7.40
C ILE A 426 -17.79 4.03 -8.39
N ARG A 427 -17.03 3.08 -7.86
CA ARG A 427 -16.12 2.21 -8.61
C ARG A 427 -16.58 0.77 -8.44
N THR A 428 -17.09 0.16 -9.51
CA THR A 428 -17.40 -1.28 -9.63
C THR A 428 -16.30 -1.97 -10.43
N ASP A 429 -16.25 -3.31 -10.53
CA ASP A 429 -15.21 -4.00 -11.31
C ASP A 429 -15.01 -3.43 -12.73
N ASP A 430 -16.12 -3.11 -13.42
CA ASP A 430 -16.14 -2.72 -14.84
C ASP A 430 -16.15 -1.21 -15.08
N PHE A 431 -16.62 -0.40 -14.11
CA PHE A 431 -16.90 1.02 -14.34
C PHE A 431 -16.45 1.91 -13.19
N LEU A 432 -16.03 3.13 -13.56
CA LEU A 432 -15.87 4.25 -12.64
C LEU A 432 -16.83 5.36 -13.07
N TYR A 433 -17.79 5.71 -12.21
CA TYR A 433 -18.65 6.86 -12.38
C TYR A 433 -18.27 7.96 -11.39
N ILE A 434 -18.10 9.19 -11.87
CA ILE A 434 -17.74 10.37 -11.07
C ILE A 434 -18.80 11.46 -11.27
N ARG A 435 -19.29 12.01 -10.16
CA ARG A 435 -20.14 13.20 -10.12
C ARG A 435 -19.35 14.40 -9.59
N ASN A 436 -19.23 15.43 -10.42
CA ASN A 436 -18.60 16.70 -10.08
C ASN A 436 -19.68 17.72 -9.70
N PHE A 437 -19.71 18.16 -8.43
CA PHE A 437 -20.79 19.03 -7.93
C PHE A 437 -20.61 20.51 -8.28
N LYS A 438 -19.40 20.93 -8.67
CA LYS A 438 -19.06 22.29 -9.12
C LYS A 438 -18.23 22.24 -10.41
N PRO A 439 -18.79 21.76 -11.54
CA PRO A 439 -18.05 21.55 -12.78
C PRO A 439 -17.56 22.86 -13.44
N ASP A 440 -18.10 24.00 -13.01
CA ASP A 440 -17.66 25.34 -13.37
C ASP A 440 -16.30 25.75 -12.77
N ARG A 441 -15.84 25.04 -11.73
CA ARG A 441 -14.55 25.26 -11.06
C ARG A 441 -13.42 24.47 -11.70
N TRP A 442 -12.19 24.87 -11.41
CA TRP A 442 -11.00 24.17 -11.89
C TRP A 442 -10.64 23.01 -10.94
N PRO A 443 -10.56 21.75 -11.40
CA PRO A 443 -10.37 20.59 -10.53
C PRO A 443 -9.01 20.56 -9.82
N ALA A 444 -7.98 21.11 -10.47
CA ALA A 444 -6.64 21.29 -9.90
C ALA A 444 -6.39 22.72 -9.39
N GLY A 445 -7.45 23.55 -9.30
CA GLY A 445 -7.35 24.97 -8.97
C GLY A 445 -7.06 25.87 -10.16
N VAL A 446 -7.11 27.18 -9.95
CA VAL A 446 -6.82 28.16 -11.00
C VAL A 446 -5.34 28.21 -11.33
N ARG A 447 -5.03 28.51 -12.59
CA ARG A 447 -3.64 28.70 -13.04
C ARG A 447 -2.98 29.90 -12.39
N GLU A 448 -3.71 31.00 -12.23
CA GLU A 448 -3.18 32.26 -11.68
C GLU A 448 -4.09 32.75 -10.54
N ASN A 449 -3.49 33.48 -9.59
CA ASN A 449 -4.23 34.19 -8.54
C ASN A 449 -5.12 33.27 -7.65
N SER A 450 -4.62 32.09 -7.25
CA SER A 450 -5.22 31.31 -6.17
C SER A 450 -4.69 31.76 -4.79
N GLU A 451 -5.43 31.45 -3.72
CA GLU A 451 -4.99 31.72 -2.33
C GLU A 451 -3.70 30.95 -1.97
N ARG A 452 -3.44 29.80 -2.61
CA ARG A 452 -2.25 28.95 -2.36
C ARG A 452 -1.12 29.14 -3.36
N GLY A 453 -1.25 30.09 -4.27
CA GLY A 453 -0.27 30.38 -5.30
C GLY A 453 -0.67 29.90 -6.70
N PRO A 454 0.12 30.26 -7.73
CA PRO A 454 -0.19 29.94 -9.11
C PRO A 454 0.07 28.45 -9.43
N GLY A 455 -0.25 28.08 -10.66
CA GLY A 455 0.10 26.82 -11.29
C GLY A 455 -0.70 25.64 -10.78
N PHE A 456 -2.03 25.74 -10.60
CA PHE A 456 -2.87 24.59 -10.22
C PHE A 456 -2.45 23.96 -8.87
N ALA A 457 -2.67 24.69 -7.78
CA ALA A 457 -2.14 24.36 -6.45
C ALA A 457 -2.74 23.09 -5.80
N ASP A 458 -3.80 22.50 -6.37
CA ASP A 458 -4.34 21.21 -5.94
C ASP A 458 -3.54 20.00 -6.48
N CYS A 459 -2.54 20.25 -7.33
CA CYS A 459 -1.55 19.29 -7.80
C CYS A 459 -0.18 19.66 -7.21
N ASP A 460 0.50 18.71 -6.57
CA ASP A 460 1.82 18.94 -5.97
C ASP A 460 2.86 19.37 -7.02
N GLY A 461 3.83 20.19 -6.60
CA GLY A 461 4.96 20.59 -7.45
C GLY A 461 5.84 19.39 -7.78
N SER A 462 6.14 19.18 -9.06
CA SER A 462 6.96 18.07 -9.53
C SER A 462 7.59 18.35 -10.90
N PRO A 463 8.69 17.66 -11.27
CA PRO A 463 9.19 17.67 -12.63
C PRO A 463 8.12 17.30 -13.66
N SER A 464 7.27 16.29 -13.38
CA SER A 464 6.15 15.92 -14.26
C SER A 464 5.14 17.05 -14.46
N LYS A 465 4.78 17.76 -13.40
CA LYS A 465 3.88 18.92 -13.48
C LYS A 465 4.51 20.03 -14.30
N THR A 466 5.76 20.40 -14.00
CA THR A 466 6.49 21.43 -14.76
C THR A 466 6.56 21.09 -16.24
N PHE A 467 6.88 19.83 -16.58
CA PHE A 467 6.92 19.36 -17.97
C PHE A 467 5.58 19.58 -18.69
N LEU A 468 4.45 19.26 -18.06
CA LEU A 468 3.12 19.50 -18.65
C LEU A 468 2.83 20.99 -18.85
N LEU A 469 3.19 21.84 -17.88
CA LEU A 469 2.95 23.29 -17.98
C LEU A 469 3.80 23.94 -19.08
N GLU A 470 5.06 23.56 -19.19
CA GLU A 470 5.98 24.11 -20.20
C GLU A 470 5.66 23.65 -21.62
N ASN A 471 4.94 22.52 -21.76
CA ASN A 471 4.59 21.92 -23.05
C ASN A 471 3.09 21.97 -23.34
N GLU A 472 2.33 22.85 -22.68
CA GLU A 472 0.86 22.89 -22.77
C GLU A 472 0.33 23.14 -24.19
N THR A 473 1.13 23.76 -25.07
CA THR A 473 0.77 24.01 -26.48
C THR A 473 1.27 22.94 -27.45
N ASN A 474 2.12 22.01 -27.00
CA ASN A 474 2.62 20.92 -27.84
C ASN A 474 1.48 19.91 -28.12
N PRO A 475 1.12 19.63 -29.38
CA PRO A 475 0.03 18.71 -29.72
C PRO A 475 0.19 17.30 -29.10
N ALA A 476 1.42 16.83 -28.91
CA ALA A 476 1.70 15.54 -28.28
C ALA A 476 1.48 15.53 -26.76
N VAL A 477 1.53 16.70 -26.10
CA VAL A 477 1.41 16.83 -24.63
C VAL A 477 0.04 17.39 -24.22
N LYS A 478 -0.62 18.16 -25.09
CA LYS A 478 -1.89 18.86 -24.84
C LYS A 478 -2.95 17.97 -24.18
N ARG A 479 -3.09 16.72 -24.65
CA ARG A 479 -4.06 15.77 -24.08
C ARG A 479 -3.80 15.49 -22.60
N TYR A 480 -2.55 15.27 -22.22
CA TYR A 480 -2.17 14.97 -20.84
C TYR A 480 -2.32 16.20 -19.93
N PHE A 481 -1.99 17.38 -20.45
CA PHE A 481 -2.29 18.64 -19.78
C PHE A 481 -3.79 18.80 -19.51
N ASP A 482 -4.64 18.54 -20.52
CA ASP A 482 -6.09 18.66 -20.37
C ASP A 482 -6.65 17.66 -19.36
N LEU A 483 -6.20 16.40 -19.44
CA LEU A 483 -6.58 15.37 -18.47
C LEU A 483 -6.22 15.74 -17.03
N ALA A 484 -5.09 16.41 -16.83
CA ALA A 484 -4.64 16.83 -15.51
C ALA A 484 -5.34 18.11 -15.00
N PHE A 485 -5.52 19.12 -15.85
CA PHE A 485 -5.79 20.49 -15.40
C PHE A 485 -7.05 21.12 -15.98
N ALA A 486 -7.61 20.62 -17.09
CA ALA A 486 -8.80 21.22 -17.69
C ALA A 486 -10.05 21.02 -16.81
N ARG A 487 -11.06 21.87 -17.00
CA ARG A 487 -12.37 21.69 -16.38
C ARG A 487 -13.00 20.38 -16.85
N ARG A 488 -13.74 19.74 -15.94
CA ARG A 488 -14.41 18.45 -16.18
C ARG A 488 -15.93 18.66 -16.24
N PRO A 489 -16.65 17.83 -17.02
CA PRO A 489 -18.11 17.87 -17.04
C PRO A 489 -18.70 17.49 -15.67
N ALA A 490 -20.01 17.72 -15.49
CA ALA A 490 -20.72 17.35 -14.26
C ALA A 490 -20.70 15.84 -13.97
N GLU A 491 -20.61 15.03 -15.02
CA GLU A 491 -20.63 13.57 -14.96
C GLU A 491 -19.50 12.99 -15.83
N GLU A 492 -18.74 12.06 -15.26
CA GLU A 492 -17.74 11.26 -15.97
C GLU A 492 -18.04 9.78 -15.77
N LEU A 493 -17.86 8.98 -16.82
CA LEU A 493 -18.00 7.53 -16.78
C LEU A 493 -16.84 6.92 -17.59
N PHE A 494 -16.18 5.91 -17.03
CA PHE A 494 -15.07 5.19 -17.67
C PHE A 494 -15.37 3.69 -17.70
N ASP A 495 -15.19 3.04 -18.86
CA ASP A 495 -15.26 1.57 -19.02
C ASP A 495 -13.86 0.98 -18.83
N LEU A 496 -13.66 0.34 -17.69
CA LEU A 496 -12.34 -0.05 -17.20
C LEU A 496 -11.85 -1.36 -17.84
N ARG A 497 -12.73 -2.07 -18.53
CA ARG A 497 -12.36 -3.24 -19.34
C ARG A 497 -11.60 -2.82 -20.60
N GLN A 498 -11.88 -1.62 -21.10
CA GLN A 498 -11.30 -1.07 -22.32
C GLN A 498 -10.24 0.00 -22.02
N ASP A 499 -10.42 0.74 -20.94
CA ASP A 499 -9.65 1.93 -20.59
C ASP A 499 -9.26 1.91 -19.10
N PRO A 500 -8.31 1.03 -18.70
CA PRO A 500 -7.91 0.86 -17.31
C PRO A 500 -7.26 2.13 -16.72
N ASP A 501 -6.69 3.00 -17.55
CA ASP A 501 -6.11 4.30 -17.14
C ASP A 501 -7.15 5.44 -17.09
N GLN A 502 -8.41 5.14 -17.43
CA GLN A 502 -9.55 6.05 -17.37
C GLN A 502 -9.37 7.32 -18.22
N LEU A 503 -8.83 7.22 -19.43
CA LEU A 503 -8.50 8.33 -20.31
C LEU A 503 -9.67 8.86 -21.16
N VAL A 504 -10.75 8.10 -21.31
CA VAL A 504 -11.88 8.39 -22.20
C VAL A 504 -13.19 8.42 -21.41
N ASN A 505 -13.72 9.62 -21.21
CA ASN A 505 -15.05 9.78 -20.62
C ASN A 505 -16.14 9.37 -21.63
N VAL A 506 -16.84 8.27 -21.35
CA VAL A 506 -17.92 7.71 -22.18
C VAL A 506 -19.32 8.16 -21.74
N ALA A 507 -19.45 9.03 -20.72
CA ALA A 507 -20.75 9.43 -20.14
C ALA A 507 -21.73 10.08 -21.14
N GLY A 508 -21.22 10.70 -22.21
CA GLY A 508 -22.03 11.31 -23.27
C GLY A 508 -22.43 10.35 -24.39
N GLN A 509 -21.97 9.10 -24.37
CA GLN A 509 -22.21 8.16 -25.46
C GLN A 509 -23.52 7.38 -25.25
N PRO A 510 -24.41 7.29 -26.26
CA PRO A 510 -25.71 6.62 -26.10
C PRO A 510 -25.63 5.16 -25.62
N ALA A 511 -24.58 4.43 -26.01
CA ALA A 511 -24.37 3.04 -25.61
C ALA A 511 -24.16 2.85 -24.10
N TYR A 512 -23.73 3.90 -23.39
CA TYR A 512 -23.48 3.86 -21.94
C TYR A 512 -24.56 4.56 -21.12
N ALA A 513 -25.64 5.04 -21.74
CA ALA A 513 -26.67 5.83 -21.06
C ALA A 513 -27.31 5.07 -19.88
N ALA A 514 -27.67 3.80 -20.07
CA ALA A 514 -28.30 2.98 -19.05
C ALA A 514 -27.40 2.74 -17.83
N ILE A 515 -26.14 2.32 -18.06
CA ILE A 515 -25.20 2.07 -16.96
C ILE A 515 -24.79 3.37 -16.24
N LYS A 516 -24.73 4.49 -16.97
CA LYS A 516 -24.50 5.80 -16.35
C LYS A 516 -25.64 6.15 -15.37
N GLU A 517 -26.89 6.02 -15.81
CA GLU A 517 -28.07 6.30 -14.98
C GLU A 517 -28.11 5.38 -13.75
N GLU A 518 -27.88 4.08 -13.93
CA GLU A 518 -27.81 3.11 -12.84
C GLU A 518 -26.75 3.49 -11.79
N LEU A 519 -25.51 3.77 -12.21
CA LEU A 519 -24.43 4.12 -11.29
C LEU A 519 -24.62 5.49 -10.65
N ALA A 520 -25.22 6.45 -11.37
CA ALA A 520 -25.57 7.75 -10.82
C ALA A 520 -26.61 7.62 -9.70
N ASP A 521 -27.65 6.83 -9.92
CA ASP A 521 -28.70 6.59 -8.92
C ASP A 521 -28.16 5.81 -7.72
N ARG A 522 -27.40 4.73 -7.97
CA ARG A 522 -26.77 3.92 -6.91
C ARG A 522 -25.84 4.78 -6.05
N LEU A 523 -24.98 5.58 -6.66
CA LEU A 523 -24.12 6.53 -5.94
C LEU A 523 -24.95 7.44 -5.03
N MET A 524 -25.97 8.10 -5.57
CA MET A 524 -26.76 9.05 -4.78
C MET A 524 -27.54 8.38 -3.65
N GLN A 525 -28.09 7.19 -3.87
CA GLN A 525 -28.79 6.41 -2.85
C GLN A 525 -27.86 6.06 -1.69
N GLU A 526 -26.64 5.57 -1.98
CA GLU A 526 -25.69 5.21 -0.93
C GLU A 526 -25.11 6.43 -0.21
N LEU A 527 -24.89 7.54 -0.90
CA LEU A 527 -24.51 8.81 -0.27
C LEU A 527 -25.61 9.31 0.68
N GLN A 528 -26.88 9.19 0.31
CA GLN A 528 -28.00 9.52 1.19
C GLN A 528 -28.05 8.57 2.39
N ALA A 529 -27.93 7.27 2.17
CA ALA A 529 -27.93 6.25 3.24
C ALA A 529 -26.79 6.45 4.24
N THR A 530 -25.64 6.95 3.77
CA THR A 530 -24.45 7.22 4.60
C THR A 530 -24.38 8.66 5.12
N GLY A 531 -25.42 9.48 4.89
CA GLY A 531 -25.54 10.81 5.49
C GLY A 531 -24.63 11.88 4.87
N ASP A 532 -24.25 11.77 3.60
CA ASP A 532 -23.44 12.78 2.92
C ASP A 532 -24.18 14.12 2.77
N PRO A 533 -23.68 15.24 3.34
CA PRO A 533 -24.30 16.55 3.19
C PRO A 533 -24.50 16.99 1.73
N ARG A 534 -23.62 16.61 0.79
CA ARG A 534 -23.75 16.94 -0.64
C ARG A 534 -24.99 16.29 -1.26
N ALA A 535 -25.34 15.08 -0.83
CA ALA A 535 -26.52 14.37 -1.33
C ALA A 535 -27.86 14.99 -0.89
N PHE A 536 -27.83 15.85 0.14
CA PHE A 536 -28.99 16.60 0.65
C PHE A 536 -28.95 18.09 0.31
N GLY A 537 -28.05 18.55 -0.58
CA GLY A 537 -27.90 19.97 -0.91
C GLY A 537 -27.33 20.83 0.22
N LYS A 538 -26.69 20.21 1.22
CA LYS A 538 -26.08 20.87 2.39
C LYS A 538 -24.55 20.91 2.35
N GLY A 539 -23.96 20.57 1.21
CA GLY A 539 -22.51 20.44 1.04
C GLY A 539 -21.73 21.77 1.09
N ASP A 540 -22.38 22.92 0.86
CA ASP A 540 -21.69 24.21 0.91
C ASP A 540 -21.10 24.52 2.29
N LYS A 541 -21.57 23.85 3.37
CA LYS A 541 -20.95 23.90 4.70
C LYS A 541 -19.46 23.53 4.66
N PHE A 542 -19.05 22.58 3.81
CA PHE A 542 -17.65 22.17 3.71
C PHE A 542 -16.72 23.30 3.27
N GLU A 543 -17.24 24.27 2.51
CA GLU A 543 -16.47 25.40 2.00
C GLU A 543 -16.21 26.46 3.07
N THR A 544 -17.02 26.47 4.14
CA THR A 544 -16.94 27.45 5.23
C THR A 544 -15.94 27.08 6.32
N TYR A 545 -15.49 25.82 6.35
CA TYR A 545 -14.54 25.38 7.36
C TYR A 545 -13.18 26.06 7.19
N PRO A 546 -12.53 26.43 8.31
CA PRO A 546 -11.16 26.97 8.30
C PRO A 546 -10.16 26.12 7.52
N TYR A 547 -9.06 26.77 7.13
CA TYR A 547 -7.89 26.13 6.56
C TYR A 547 -6.69 26.49 7.44
N TYR A 548 -6.08 25.50 8.06
CA TYR A 548 -4.99 25.67 9.02
C TYR A 548 -3.58 25.49 8.41
N GLY A 549 -3.49 25.39 7.09
CA GLY A 549 -2.21 25.35 6.37
C GLY A 549 -1.59 26.74 6.22
N SER A 550 -0.29 26.80 5.91
CA SER A 550 0.40 28.07 5.65
C SER A 550 -0.11 28.74 4.36
N ALA A 551 -0.08 30.08 4.28
CA ALA A 551 -0.44 30.81 3.06
C ALA A 551 0.60 30.63 1.94
N THR A 552 1.86 30.35 2.29
CA THR A 552 2.95 30.14 1.35
C THR A 552 3.16 28.65 1.10
N GLY A 553 3.14 28.22 -0.17
CA GLY A 553 3.38 26.85 -0.63
C GLY A 553 4.82 26.35 -0.45
N GLY A 554 5.53 26.80 0.59
CA GLY A 554 6.83 26.26 0.97
C GLY A 554 6.70 25.38 2.19
N ARG A 555 6.93 24.07 2.02
CA ARG A 555 7.50 23.22 3.05
C ARG A 555 8.67 22.47 2.45
#